data_AF-A0A164KQW4-F1
#
_entry.id   AF-A0A164KQW4-F1
#
_cell.length_a   1.000
_cell.length_b   1.000
_cell.length_c   1.000
_cell.angle_alpha   90.00
_cell.angle_beta   90.00
_cell.angle_gamma   90.00
#
_symmetry.space_group_name_H-M   'P 1'
#
loop_
_entity.id
_entity.type
_entity.pdbx_description
1 polymer ?
#
loop_
_entity_poly.entity_id
_entity_poly.type
_entity_poly.pdbx_seq_one_letter_code
_entity_poly.pdbx_strand_id
1 'polypeptide(L)'
;MSPLWSGFEIPAQGLPAAQHARLCADAQQLAVLAQRVGYHGLINCDAIIDQHGEILFTEFNGRAGGCTHIDIIARRLLGEDYLRNYVLLTQNAVKSPAFSKLLTLLADASLLFCRDRRAGIIVAQDNTAVTGTIEYIAIGRDHDEALDYEHRLQVALDNANKLVTV
;
A
#
# COMPACT_ATOMS: atom_id res chain seq x y z
N MET A 1 13.23 19.08 -5.62
CA MET A 1 13.41 17.90 -4.75
C MET A 1 13.58 16.69 -5.66
N SER A 2 14.48 15.76 -5.31
CA SER A 2 14.53 14.45 -5.98
C SER A 2 13.28 13.65 -5.61
N PRO A 3 12.73 12.84 -6.54
CA PRO A 3 11.61 11.96 -6.20
C PRO A 3 12.02 11.02 -5.07
N LEU A 4 11.15 10.88 -4.08
CA LEU A 4 11.30 9.94 -2.97
C LEU A 4 10.29 8.82 -3.16
N TRP A 5 10.72 7.57 -2.98
CA TRP A 5 9.77 6.47 -2.88
C TRP A 5 8.97 6.62 -1.58
N SER A 6 7.69 6.93 -1.69
CA SER A 6 6.82 7.22 -0.55
C SER A 6 5.78 6.12 -0.31
N GLY A 7 5.63 5.16 -1.21
CA GLY A 7 4.54 4.19 -1.15
C GLY A 7 4.40 3.40 -2.44
N PHE A 8 3.32 2.62 -2.53
CA PHE A 8 2.99 1.78 -3.68
C PHE A 8 1.50 1.42 -3.69
N GLU A 9 1.07 0.92 -4.85
CA GLU A 9 -0.32 0.61 -5.15
C GLU A 9 -0.49 -0.88 -5.47
N ILE A 10 -1.57 -1.49 -4.96
CA ILE A 10 -1.90 -2.89 -5.18
C ILE A 10 -3.34 -3.01 -5.69
N PRO A 11 -3.58 -3.63 -6.86
CA PRO A 11 -2.58 -4.05 -7.85
C PRO A 11 -1.86 -2.85 -8.49
N ALA A 12 -0.79 -3.11 -9.25
CA ALA A 12 -0.07 -2.06 -9.97
C ALA A 12 -0.99 -1.34 -10.96
N GLN A 13 -1.11 -0.01 -10.84
CA GLN A 13 -1.93 0.81 -11.73
C GLN A 13 -1.13 1.30 -12.93
N GLY A 14 -1.82 1.63 -14.02
CA GLY A 14 -1.20 2.15 -15.25
C GLY A 14 -0.41 1.12 -16.08
N LEU A 15 -0.40 -0.15 -15.67
CA LEU A 15 0.26 -1.24 -16.39
C LEU A 15 -0.72 -1.91 -17.38
N PRO A 16 -0.41 -1.98 -18.69
CA PRO A 16 -1.17 -2.79 -19.64
C PRO A 16 -1.38 -4.23 -19.16
N ALA A 17 -2.59 -4.76 -19.34
CA ALA A 17 -2.96 -6.09 -18.84
C ALA A 17 -2.01 -7.21 -19.29
N ALA A 18 -1.49 -7.13 -20.53
CA ALA A 18 -0.52 -8.10 -21.05
C ALA A 18 0.81 -8.06 -20.30
N GLN A 19 1.31 -6.86 -19.97
CA GLN A 19 2.54 -6.70 -19.18
C GLN A 19 2.31 -7.13 -17.73
N HIS A 20 1.17 -6.81 -17.13
CA HIS A 20 0.83 -7.30 -15.79
C HIS A 20 0.79 -8.82 -15.74
N ALA A 21 0.13 -9.47 -16.70
CA ALA A 21 0.08 -10.92 -16.79
C ALA A 21 1.48 -11.53 -16.97
N ARG A 22 2.34 -10.91 -17.79
CA ARG A 22 3.71 -11.37 -18.01
C ARG A 22 4.56 -11.23 -16.74
N LEU A 23 4.48 -10.10 -16.07
CA LEU A 23 5.16 -9.84 -14.79
C LEU A 23 4.81 -10.92 -13.76
N CYS A 24 3.51 -11.20 -13.58
CA CYS A 24 3.06 -12.24 -12.64
C CYS A 24 3.55 -13.64 -13.03
N ALA A 25 3.50 -13.99 -14.31
CA ALA A 25 3.95 -15.29 -14.79
C ALA A 25 5.46 -15.49 -14.57
N ASP A 26 6.27 -14.49 -14.88
CA ASP A 26 7.73 -14.55 -14.73
C ASP A 26 8.12 -14.53 -13.24
N ALA A 27 7.44 -13.74 -12.40
CA ALA A 27 7.63 -13.76 -10.95
C ALA A 27 7.28 -15.13 -10.34
N GLN A 28 6.22 -15.78 -10.83
CA GLN A 28 5.88 -17.15 -10.42
C GLN A 28 6.97 -18.15 -10.82
N GLN A 29 7.56 -18.02 -12.01
CA GLN A 29 8.68 -18.86 -12.42
C GLN A 29 9.90 -18.67 -11.51
N LEU A 30 10.24 -17.44 -11.14
CA LEU A 30 11.30 -17.14 -10.18
C LEU A 30 11.03 -17.79 -8.81
N ALA A 31 9.80 -17.72 -8.32
CA ALA A 31 9.41 -18.38 -7.07
C ALA A 31 9.56 -19.91 -7.13
N VAL A 32 9.17 -20.53 -8.26
CA VAL A 32 9.35 -21.98 -8.48
C VAL A 32 10.84 -22.35 -8.55
N LEU A 33 11.68 -21.53 -9.18
CA LEU A 33 13.13 -21.75 -9.22
C LEU A 33 13.76 -21.63 -7.84
N ALA A 34 13.37 -20.61 -7.06
CA ALA A 34 13.81 -20.46 -5.67
C ALA A 34 13.41 -21.68 -4.83
N GLN A 35 12.17 -22.17 -4.99
CA GLN A 35 11.70 -23.37 -4.32
C GLN A 35 12.55 -24.60 -4.67
N ARG A 36 12.92 -24.78 -5.95
CA ARG A 36 13.73 -25.92 -6.40
C ARG A 36 15.13 -25.96 -5.79
N VAL A 37 15.69 -24.81 -5.40
CA VAL A 37 16.97 -24.73 -4.70
C VAL A 37 16.83 -24.76 -3.17
N GLY A 38 15.63 -25.00 -2.66
CA GLY A 38 15.34 -25.21 -1.24
C GLY A 38 14.78 -24.00 -0.49
N TYR A 39 14.42 -22.91 -1.19
CA TYR A 39 13.78 -21.77 -0.54
C TYR A 39 12.35 -22.10 -0.12
N HIS A 40 12.01 -21.78 1.14
CA HIS A 40 10.66 -21.90 1.68
C HIS A 40 10.28 -20.60 2.38
N GLY A 41 9.27 -19.90 1.87
CA GLY A 41 8.80 -18.64 2.44
C GLY A 41 8.15 -17.73 1.42
N LEU A 42 7.88 -16.50 1.85
CA LEU A 42 7.40 -15.43 0.98
C LEU A 42 8.56 -14.79 0.23
N ILE A 43 8.38 -14.61 -1.08
CA ILE A 43 9.34 -13.94 -1.96
C ILE A 43 8.67 -12.76 -2.65
N ASN A 44 9.32 -11.62 -2.64
CA ASN A 44 8.94 -10.46 -3.44
C ASN A 44 9.90 -10.35 -4.63
N CYS A 45 9.39 -10.24 -5.85
CA CYS A 45 10.21 -10.14 -7.07
C CYS A 45 10.03 -8.74 -7.65
N ASP A 46 11.09 -7.94 -7.58
CA ASP A 46 11.04 -6.54 -7.98
C ASP A 46 11.51 -6.42 -9.43
N ALA A 47 10.74 -5.66 -10.20
CA ALA A 47 11.02 -5.41 -11.60
C ALA A 47 10.80 -3.94 -11.96
N ILE A 48 11.50 -3.50 -12.99
CA ILE A 48 11.28 -2.21 -13.64
C ILE A 48 10.79 -2.45 -15.08
N ILE A 49 10.16 -1.44 -15.65
CA ILE A 49 9.84 -1.41 -17.07
C ILE A 49 10.71 -0.33 -17.70
N ASP A 50 11.49 -0.71 -18.69
CA ASP A 50 12.35 0.24 -19.39
C ASP A 50 11.57 1.12 -20.37
N GLN A 51 12.26 2.07 -21.01
CA GLN A 51 11.68 2.97 -21.99
C GLN A 51 11.13 2.27 -23.26
N HIS A 52 11.46 1.00 -23.46
CA HIS A 52 11.00 0.18 -24.58
C HIS A 52 9.83 -0.74 -24.19
N GLY A 53 9.43 -0.74 -22.91
CA GLY A 53 8.36 -1.58 -22.39
C GLY A 53 8.82 -2.98 -21.96
N GLU A 54 10.13 -3.22 -21.89
CA GLU A 54 10.68 -4.49 -21.45
C GLU A 54 10.67 -4.60 -19.93
N ILE A 55 10.24 -5.76 -19.43
CA ILE A 55 10.22 -6.07 -18.00
C ILE A 55 11.60 -6.60 -17.60
N LEU A 56 12.26 -5.89 -16.69
CA LEU A 56 13.58 -6.24 -16.18
C LEU A 56 13.48 -6.50 -14.68
N PHE A 57 13.62 -7.77 -14.26
CA PHE A 57 13.74 -8.10 -12.84
C PHE A 57 15.10 -7.66 -12.32
N THR A 58 15.09 -6.86 -11.25
CA THR A 58 16.30 -6.25 -10.68
C THR A 58 16.75 -6.97 -9.42
N GLU A 59 15.81 -7.48 -8.63
CA GLU A 59 16.10 -8.18 -7.39
C GLU A 59 14.95 -9.13 -6.99
N PHE A 60 15.24 -10.00 -6.04
CA PHE A 60 14.23 -10.77 -5.32
C PHE A 60 14.55 -10.79 -3.83
N ASN A 61 13.51 -10.64 -3.02
CA ASN A 61 13.58 -10.43 -1.58
C ASN A 61 12.88 -11.59 -0.86
N GLY A 62 13.66 -12.57 -0.38
CA GLY A 62 13.17 -13.78 0.29
C GLY A 62 12.89 -13.59 1.79
N ARG A 63 12.02 -12.66 2.16
CA ARG A 63 11.64 -12.35 3.56
C ARG A 63 10.23 -11.74 3.61
N ALA A 64 9.66 -11.64 4.82
CA ALA A 64 8.56 -10.71 5.03
C ALA A 64 9.05 -9.26 4.81
N GLY A 65 8.34 -8.52 3.97
CA GLY A 65 8.66 -7.13 3.60
C GLY A 65 7.49 -6.17 3.77
N GLY A 66 7.68 -4.94 3.29
CA GLY A 66 6.67 -3.87 3.36
C GLY A 66 5.34 -4.25 2.71
N CYS A 67 5.35 -5.08 1.68
CA CYS A 67 4.12 -5.53 1.00
C CYS A 67 3.43 -6.69 1.72
N THR A 68 4.17 -7.47 2.53
CA THR A 68 3.68 -8.73 3.11
C THR A 68 2.53 -8.53 4.08
N HIS A 69 2.69 -7.62 5.04
CA HIS A 69 1.65 -7.38 6.03
C HIS A 69 0.40 -6.74 5.40
N ILE A 70 0.59 -5.95 4.33
CA ILE A 70 -0.49 -5.33 3.56
C ILE A 70 -1.33 -6.39 2.85
N ASP A 71 -0.70 -7.33 2.15
CA ASP A 71 -1.41 -8.45 1.50
C ASP A 71 -2.15 -9.32 2.54
N ILE A 72 -1.54 -9.61 3.70
CA ILE A 72 -2.19 -10.36 4.78
C ILE A 72 -3.42 -9.62 5.33
N ILE A 73 -3.31 -8.32 5.60
CA ILE A 73 -4.43 -7.48 6.05
C ILE A 73 -5.54 -7.49 5.00
N ALA A 74 -5.18 -7.30 3.73
CA ALA A 74 -6.13 -7.28 2.61
C ALA A 74 -6.88 -8.60 2.51
N ARG A 75 -6.19 -9.75 2.49
CA ARG A 75 -6.84 -11.08 2.46
C ARG A 75 -7.76 -11.30 3.64
N ARG A 76 -7.35 -10.87 4.83
CA ARG A 76 -8.15 -11.06 6.06
C ARG A 76 -9.43 -10.23 6.07
N LEU A 77 -9.39 -9.02 5.51
CA LEU A 77 -10.51 -8.08 5.51
C LEU A 77 -11.38 -8.18 4.26
N LEU A 78 -10.78 -8.53 3.13
CA LEU A 78 -11.38 -8.46 1.79
C LEU A 78 -11.46 -9.83 1.09
N GLY A 79 -10.87 -10.88 1.66
CA GLY A 79 -10.85 -12.23 1.10
C GLY A 79 -9.69 -12.47 0.13
N GLU A 80 -9.48 -13.73 -0.25
CA GLU A 80 -8.33 -14.19 -1.05
C GLU A 80 -8.22 -13.54 -2.43
N ASP A 81 -9.36 -13.22 -3.03
CA ASP A 81 -9.47 -12.63 -4.39
C ASP A 81 -9.60 -11.10 -4.37
N TYR A 82 -9.13 -10.42 -3.31
CA TYR A 82 -9.34 -8.97 -3.15
C TYR A 82 -8.83 -8.13 -4.35
N LEU A 83 -7.76 -8.57 -5.01
CA LEU A 83 -7.18 -7.91 -6.19
C LEU A 83 -8.15 -7.73 -7.36
N ARG A 84 -9.28 -8.45 -7.37
CA ARG A 84 -10.31 -8.33 -8.41
C ARG A 84 -11.22 -7.12 -8.24
N ASN A 85 -11.40 -6.66 -7.01
CA ASN A 85 -12.48 -5.72 -6.65
C ASN A 85 -12.01 -4.58 -5.75
N TYR A 86 -10.72 -4.49 -5.46
CA TYR A 86 -10.17 -3.49 -4.55
C TYR A 86 -8.81 -3.01 -5.02
N VAL A 87 -8.56 -1.73 -4.74
CA VAL A 87 -7.26 -1.08 -4.89
C VAL A 87 -6.81 -0.59 -3.52
N LEU A 88 -5.53 -0.82 -3.23
CA LEU A 88 -4.86 -0.40 -2.02
C LEU A 88 -3.79 0.62 -2.40
N LEU A 89 -3.85 1.81 -1.82
CA LEU A 89 -2.78 2.80 -1.90
C LEU A 89 -2.08 2.84 -0.55
N THR A 90 -0.76 2.94 -0.56
CA THR A 90 0.05 2.96 0.65
C THR A 90 0.91 4.20 0.65
N GLN A 91 1.12 4.79 1.82
CA GLN A 91 2.09 5.86 2.01
C GLN A 91 2.86 5.66 3.30
N ASN A 92 4.14 5.99 3.24
CA ASN A 92 5.14 5.84 4.27
C ASN A 92 5.56 7.21 4.81
N ALA A 93 5.99 7.24 6.07
CA ALA A 93 6.55 8.43 6.72
C ALA A 93 5.63 9.68 6.64
N VAL A 94 4.31 9.49 6.64
CA VAL A 94 3.32 10.58 6.55
C VAL A 94 3.27 11.31 7.87
N LYS A 95 3.52 12.63 7.86
CA LYS A 95 3.48 13.46 9.07
C LYS A 95 2.07 13.49 9.66
N SER A 96 1.99 13.25 10.96
CA SER A 96 0.71 13.02 11.63
C SER A 96 0.77 13.44 13.10
N PRO A 97 -0.35 13.88 13.70
CA PRO A 97 -0.44 14.06 15.15
C PRO A 97 -0.24 12.73 15.89
N ALA A 98 -0.13 12.78 17.22
CA ALA A 98 -0.10 11.59 18.06
C ALA A 98 -1.26 10.63 17.71
N PHE A 99 -0.98 9.33 17.72
CA PHE A 99 -1.87 8.30 17.22
C PHE A 99 -3.30 8.36 17.75
N SER A 100 -3.50 8.64 19.04
CA SER A 100 -4.85 8.79 19.62
C SER A 100 -5.64 9.94 18.99
N LYS A 101 -5.00 11.09 18.77
CA LYS A 101 -5.62 12.25 18.11
C LYS A 101 -5.88 11.97 16.64
N LEU A 102 -4.98 11.26 15.96
CA LEU A 102 -5.20 10.80 14.59
C LEU A 102 -6.45 9.91 14.51
N LEU A 103 -6.58 8.90 15.37
CA LEU A 103 -7.73 7.99 15.34
C LEU A 103 -9.06 8.73 15.54
N THR A 104 -9.14 9.67 16.48
CA THR A 104 -10.34 10.51 16.66
C THR A 104 -10.64 11.30 15.39
N LEU A 105 -9.64 11.96 14.80
CA LEU A 105 -9.80 12.74 13.57
C LEU A 105 -10.30 11.87 12.40
N LEU A 106 -9.75 10.66 12.24
CA LEU A 106 -10.19 9.73 11.19
C LEU A 106 -11.61 9.22 11.45
N ALA A 107 -11.98 8.98 12.70
CA ALA A 107 -13.32 8.56 13.09
C ALA A 107 -14.36 9.65 12.80
N ASP A 108 -14.09 10.89 13.23
CA ASP A 108 -14.96 12.05 13.03
C ASP A 108 -15.17 12.34 11.54
N ALA A 109 -14.13 12.17 10.73
CA ALA A 109 -14.20 12.32 9.27
C ALA A 109 -14.78 11.09 8.54
N SER A 110 -15.19 10.04 9.26
CA SER A 110 -15.65 8.76 8.70
C SER A 110 -14.68 8.13 7.70
N LEU A 111 -13.38 8.28 7.95
CA LEU A 111 -12.30 7.80 7.09
C LEU A 111 -11.76 6.43 7.50
N LEU A 112 -11.90 6.02 8.76
CA LEU A 112 -11.45 4.70 9.21
C LEU A 112 -12.11 3.58 8.38
N PHE A 113 -11.33 2.53 8.12
CA PHE A 113 -11.82 1.34 7.44
C PHE A 113 -13.10 0.81 8.10
N CYS A 114 -14.13 0.59 7.28
CA CYS A 114 -15.42 0.07 7.72
C CYS A 114 -15.66 -1.31 7.11
N ARG A 115 -16.01 -2.31 7.93
CA ARG A 115 -16.26 -3.67 7.46
C ARG A 115 -17.46 -3.80 6.52
N ASP A 116 -18.50 -2.98 6.72
CA ASP A 116 -19.70 -3.04 5.88
C ASP A 116 -19.44 -2.47 4.49
N ARG A 117 -18.69 -1.35 4.44
CA ARG A 117 -18.28 -0.71 3.17
C ARG A 117 -17.07 -1.38 2.52
N ARG A 118 -16.28 -2.12 3.31
CA ARG A 118 -15.00 -2.76 2.93
C ARG A 118 -14.00 -1.79 2.32
N ALA A 119 -14.01 -0.54 2.79
CA ALA A 119 -13.21 0.56 2.29
C ALA A 119 -12.88 1.55 3.41
N GLY A 120 -11.85 2.37 3.20
CA GLY A 120 -11.35 3.38 4.13
C GLY A 120 -9.86 3.25 4.45
N ILE A 121 -9.41 4.04 5.42
CA ILE A 121 -8.02 4.14 5.87
C ILE A 121 -7.75 3.15 7.00
N ILE A 122 -6.64 2.44 6.90
CA ILE A 122 -6.03 1.66 7.98
C ILE A 122 -4.68 2.29 8.31
N VAL A 123 -4.45 2.62 9.58
CA VAL A 123 -3.10 2.99 10.05
C VAL A 123 -2.31 1.69 10.24
N ALA A 124 -1.35 1.43 9.36
CA ALA A 124 -0.58 0.19 9.33
C ALA A 124 0.62 0.23 10.28
N GLN A 125 1.19 1.41 10.48
CA GLN A 125 2.29 1.61 11.42
C GLN A 125 2.18 2.99 12.09
N ASP A 126 2.39 3.02 13.41
CA ASP A 126 2.49 4.25 14.18
C ASP A 126 3.94 4.46 14.64
N ASN A 127 4.54 5.57 14.22
CA ASN A 127 5.84 6.03 14.71
C ASN A 127 5.75 7.49 15.19
N THR A 128 4.55 7.95 15.56
CA THR A 128 4.29 9.35 15.90
C THR A 128 5.07 9.81 17.14
N ALA A 129 5.35 8.90 18.08
CA ALA A 129 6.16 9.20 19.26
C ALA A 129 7.66 9.39 18.97
N VAL A 130 8.17 8.83 17.87
CA VAL A 130 9.62 8.84 17.55
C VAL A 130 9.94 9.79 16.40
N THR A 131 9.21 9.70 15.28
CA THR A 131 9.45 10.49 14.06
C THR A 131 8.31 11.43 13.70
N GLY A 132 7.20 11.40 14.45
CA GLY A 132 6.01 12.18 14.15
C GLY A 132 5.31 11.72 12.87
N THR A 133 5.45 10.44 12.50
CA THR A 133 4.93 9.90 11.24
C THR A 133 4.17 8.60 11.42
N ILE A 134 3.30 8.30 10.45
CA ILE A 134 2.60 7.02 10.30
C ILE A 134 2.88 6.40 8.93
N GLU A 135 2.48 5.15 8.79
CA GLU A 135 2.22 4.50 7.50
C GLU A 135 0.76 4.08 7.46
N TYR A 136 0.12 4.19 6.29
CA TYR A 136 -1.28 3.82 6.13
C TYR A 136 -1.56 3.04 4.84
N ILE A 137 -2.73 2.40 4.82
CA ILE A 137 -3.33 1.78 3.65
C ILE A 137 -4.69 2.45 3.40
N ALA A 138 -4.88 3.06 2.24
CA ALA A 138 -6.18 3.50 1.74
C ALA A 138 -6.78 2.41 0.87
N ILE A 139 -7.97 1.93 1.24
CA ILE A 139 -8.67 0.86 0.53
C ILE A 139 -9.90 1.45 -0.18
N GLY A 140 -9.94 1.31 -1.51
CA GLY A 140 -11.10 1.61 -2.35
C GLY A 140 -11.52 0.39 -3.17
N ARG A 141 -12.73 0.41 -3.74
CA ARG A 141 -13.22 -0.61 -4.69
C ARG A 141 -12.60 -0.45 -6.09
N ASP A 142 -12.12 0.75 -6.37
CA ASP A 142 -11.34 1.11 -7.53
C ASP A 142 -10.28 2.16 -7.12
N HIS A 143 -9.47 2.56 -8.09
CA HIS A 143 -8.38 3.50 -7.88
C HIS A 143 -8.88 4.90 -7.46
N ASP A 144 -9.99 5.36 -8.06
CA ASP A 144 -10.54 6.69 -7.79
C ASP A 144 -11.09 6.79 -6.36
N GLU A 145 -11.79 5.75 -5.88
CA GLU A 145 -12.26 5.70 -4.50
C GLU A 145 -11.09 5.65 -3.50
N ALA A 146 -10.02 4.91 -3.82
CA ALA A 146 -8.84 4.86 -2.96
C ALA A 146 -8.14 6.24 -2.89
N LEU A 147 -8.04 6.94 -4.02
CA LEU A 147 -7.52 8.30 -4.09
C LEU A 147 -8.39 9.32 -3.33
N ASP A 148 -9.72 9.18 -3.36
CA ASP A 148 -10.62 10.02 -2.56
C ASP A 148 -10.31 9.90 -1.05
N TYR A 149 -10.08 8.68 -0.56
CA TYR A 149 -9.69 8.47 0.84
C TYR A 149 -8.35 9.12 1.18
N GLU A 150 -7.33 9.00 0.33
CA GLU A 150 -6.05 9.68 0.53
C GLU A 150 -6.19 11.20 0.53
N HIS A 151 -6.95 11.74 -0.43
CA HIS A 151 -7.18 13.18 -0.53
C HIS A 151 -7.87 13.72 0.72
N ARG A 152 -8.94 13.07 1.18
CA ARG A 152 -9.68 13.47 2.38
C ARG A 152 -8.84 13.31 3.65
N LEU A 153 -7.99 12.29 3.72
CA LEU A 153 -7.01 12.14 4.80
C LEU A 153 -6.05 13.33 4.83
N GLN A 154 -5.46 13.69 3.68
CA GLN A 154 -4.52 14.81 3.60
C GLN A 154 -5.18 16.14 4.02
N VAL A 155 -6.40 16.40 3.55
CA VAL A 155 -7.18 17.58 3.97
C VAL A 155 -7.40 17.60 5.49
N ALA A 156 -7.74 16.45 6.09
CA ALA A 156 -7.95 16.36 7.53
C ALA A 156 -6.64 16.61 8.32
N LEU A 157 -5.52 16.05 7.87
CA LEU A 157 -4.20 16.27 8.46
C LEU A 157 -3.75 17.75 8.34
N ASP A 158 -3.93 18.37 7.17
CA ASP A 158 -3.57 19.76 6.93
C ASP A 158 -4.36 20.71 7.84
N ASN A 159 -5.66 20.45 8.02
CA ASN A 159 -6.51 21.22 8.93
C ASN A 159 -6.08 21.05 10.39
N ALA A 160 -5.72 19.83 10.81
CA ALA A 160 -5.24 19.57 12.16
C ALA A 160 -3.90 20.25 12.45
N ASN A 161 -3.00 20.34 11.47
CA ASN A 161 -1.71 21.01 11.61
C ASN A 161 -1.86 22.53 11.71
N LYS A 162 -2.80 23.14 10.99
CA LYS A 162 -3.09 24.58 11.10
C LYS A 162 -3.61 25.01 12.48
N LEU A 163 -4.28 24.10 13.20
CA LEU A 163 -4.83 24.37 14.53
C LEU A 163 -3.79 24.29 15.67
N VAL A 164 -2.55 23.87 15.41
CA VAL A 164 -1.48 23.75 16.41
C VAL A 164 -0.54 24.97 16.38
N THR A 165 -0.66 25.85 15.39
CA THR A 165 0.24 27.00 15.17
C THR A 165 -0.32 28.34 15.72
N VAL A 166 -1.26 28.30 16.68
CA VAL A 166 -1.83 29.49 17.34
C VAL A 166 -1.54 29.43 18.84
#